data_AF-O31892-F1
#
_entry.id   AF-O31892-F1
#
_cell.length_a   1.000
_cell.length_b   1.000
_cell.length_c   1.000
_cell.angle_alpha   90.00
_cell.angle_beta   90.00
_cell.angle_gamma   90.00
#
_symmetry.space_group_name_H-M   'P 1'
#
loop_
_entity.id
_entity.type
_entity.pdbx_description
1 polymer ?
#
loop_
_entity_poly.entity_id
_entity_poly.type
_entity_poly.pdbx_seq_one_letter_code
_entity_poly.pdbx_strand_id
1 'polypeptide(L)'
;MLTDQEKIDLVNALDFVVIEPHTQSIYVHNDEKTNGVLAKVLHTISVDEYIESFKKGSLIDIFPAAMQEAGAEGFKDGQFVIMPKKFYVDQCYAMSKEIERLTNLNNLHNIKPNTYQGLIH
;
A
#
# COMPACT_ATOMS: atom_id res chain seq x y z
N MET A 1 12.34 -4.05 -22.44
CA MET A 1 11.57 -3.41 -21.35
C MET A 1 11.17 -4.50 -20.38
N LEU A 2 11.20 -4.19 -19.08
CA LEU A 2 10.68 -5.08 -18.05
C LEU A 2 9.15 -5.15 -18.15
N THR A 3 8.60 -6.33 -17.93
CA THR A 3 7.17 -6.56 -17.68
C THR A 3 6.76 -5.97 -16.33
N ASP A 4 5.47 -5.72 -16.13
CA ASP A 4 4.98 -5.19 -14.85
C ASP A 4 5.25 -6.15 -13.69
N GLN A 5 5.17 -7.47 -13.93
CA GLN A 5 5.54 -8.45 -12.91
C GLN A 5 7.03 -8.36 -12.53
N GLU A 6 7.93 -8.25 -13.51
CA GLU A 6 9.37 -8.09 -13.22
C GLU A 6 9.66 -6.80 -12.45
N LYS A 7 8.94 -5.71 -12.73
CA LYS A 7 9.08 -4.47 -11.95
C LYS A 7 8.57 -4.63 -10.52
N ILE A 8 7.45 -5.31 -10.33
CA ILE A 8 6.90 -5.59 -9.00
C ILE A 8 7.84 -6.49 -8.21
N ASP A 9 8.45 -7.48 -8.84
CA ASP A 9 9.44 -8.35 -8.21
C ASP A 9 10.66 -7.53 -7.75
N LEU A 10 11.09 -6.53 -8.52
CA LEU A 10 12.15 -5.60 -8.10
C LEU A 10 11.74 -4.75 -6.88
N VAL A 11 10.53 -4.23 -6.85
CA VAL A 11 10.03 -3.45 -5.71
C VAL A 11 9.86 -4.33 -4.47
N ASN A 12 9.31 -5.54 -4.61
CA ASN A 12 9.14 -6.50 -3.52
C ASN A 12 10.47 -7.05 -2.99
N ALA A 13 11.56 -6.93 -3.74
CA ALA A 13 12.90 -7.28 -3.26
C ALA A 13 13.50 -6.22 -2.31
N LEU A 14 12.86 -5.05 -2.16
CA LEU A 14 13.28 -4.03 -1.21
C LEU A 14 12.85 -4.40 0.21
N ASP A 15 13.63 -3.93 1.19
CA ASP A 15 13.37 -4.19 2.60
C ASP A 15 12.38 -3.13 3.14
N PHE A 16 11.10 -3.49 3.21
CA PHE A 16 10.05 -2.60 3.72
C PHE A 16 10.25 -2.34 5.22
N VAL A 17 10.48 -1.07 5.57
CA VAL A 17 10.85 -0.64 6.93
C VAL A 17 9.61 -0.26 7.74
N VAL A 18 8.71 0.53 7.13
CA VAL A 18 7.49 1.01 7.80
C VAL A 18 6.32 0.95 6.81
N ILE A 19 5.19 0.45 7.25
CA ILE A 19 3.93 0.47 6.49
C ILE A 19 2.93 1.30 7.29
N GLU A 20 2.43 2.38 6.70
CA GLU A 20 1.46 3.29 7.30
C GLU A 20 0.11 3.15 6.57
N PRO A 21 -0.84 2.35 7.10
CA PRO A 21 -2.10 2.08 6.39
C PRO A 21 -2.98 3.30 6.18
N HIS A 22 -2.91 4.27 7.10
CA HIS A 22 -3.75 5.47 7.09
C HIS A 22 -3.37 6.47 6.00
N THR A 23 -2.08 6.52 5.65
CA THR A 23 -1.53 7.35 4.56
C THR A 23 -1.31 6.57 3.27
N GLN A 24 -1.47 5.24 3.30
CA GLN A 24 -1.10 4.33 2.20
C GLN A 24 0.37 4.47 1.81
N SER A 25 1.24 4.71 2.78
CA SER A 25 2.68 4.85 2.56
C SER A 25 3.42 3.57 2.94
N ILE A 26 4.40 3.20 2.13
CA ILE A 26 5.30 2.08 2.40
C ILE A 26 6.73 2.58 2.26
N TYR A 27 7.45 2.61 3.37
CA TYR A 27 8.76 3.23 3.45
C TYR A 27 9.88 2.20 3.33
N VAL A 28 10.87 2.51 2.50
CA VAL A 28 12.14 1.79 2.34
C VAL A 28 13.30 2.72 2.65
N HIS A 29 14.49 2.15 2.89
CA HIS A 29 15.70 2.95 3.05
C HIS A 29 16.05 3.72 1.76
N ASN A 30 16.49 4.97 1.91
CA ASN A 30 17.12 5.71 0.83
C ASN A 30 18.58 5.29 0.68
N ASP A 31 18.79 4.18 -0.03
CA ASP A 31 20.10 3.59 -0.29
C ASP A 31 20.30 3.28 -1.78
N GLU A 32 21.50 2.80 -2.14
CA GLU A 32 21.83 2.47 -3.53
C GLU A 32 20.92 1.38 -4.12
N LYS A 33 20.44 0.44 -3.31
CA LYS A 33 19.55 -0.65 -3.76
C LYS A 33 18.20 -0.07 -4.16
N THR A 34 17.60 0.75 -3.30
CA THR A 34 16.34 1.46 -3.59
C THR A 34 16.48 2.36 -4.81
N ASN A 35 17.55 3.14 -4.89
CA ASN A 35 17.78 4.05 -6.02
C ASN A 35 17.94 3.27 -7.34
N GLY A 36 18.62 2.12 -7.30
CA GLY A 36 18.76 1.23 -8.44
C GLY A 36 17.45 0.58 -8.89
N VAL A 37 16.54 0.27 -7.96
CA VAL A 37 15.19 -0.21 -8.29
C VAL A 37 14.36 0.91 -8.90
N LEU A 38 14.33 2.09 -8.28
CA LEU A 38 13.61 3.26 -8.79
C LEU A 38 14.06 3.63 -10.21
N ALA A 39 15.36 3.62 -10.49
CA ALA A 39 15.90 3.90 -11.82
C ALA A 39 15.41 2.94 -12.92
N LYS A 40 15.00 1.72 -12.56
CA LYS A 40 14.47 0.73 -13.50
C LYS A 40 12.95 0.79 -13.62
N VAL A 41 12.28 1.21 -12.56
CA VAL A 41 10.82 1.21 -12.44
C VAL A 41 10.22 2.52 -12.94
N LEU A 42 10.78 3.66 -12.58
CA LEU A 42 10.27 4.99 -12.93
C LEU A 42 10.50 5.30 -14.41
N HIS A 43 9.45 5.73 -15.13
CA HIS A 43 9.54 6.17 -16.53
C HIS A 43 9.11 7.62 -16.73
N THR A 44 8.34 8.19 -15.78
CA THR A 44 7.72 9.51 -15.92
C THR A 44 8.46 10.62 -15.18
N ILE A 45 9.26 10.27 -14.17
CA ILE A 45 9.94 11.19 -13.26
C ILE A 45 11.36 10.69 -12.99
N SER A 46 12.30 11.61 -12.77
CA SER A 46 13.67 11.23 -12.41
C SER A 46 13.73 10.64 -10.99
N VAL A 47 14.73 9.81 -10.73
CA VAL A 47 14.94 9.23 -9.38
C VAL A 47 15.13 10.33 -8.34
N ASP A 48 15.96 11.34 -8.64
CA ASP A 48 16.21 12.45 -7.70
C ASP A 48 14.94 13.23 -7.37
N GLU A 49 14.12 13.54 -8.38
CA GLU A 49 12.86 14.26 -8.20
C GLU A 49 11.82 13.42 -7.44
N TYR A 50 11.77 12.11 -7.68
CA TYR A 50 10.94 11.18 -6.92
C TYR A 50 11.36 11.16 -5.44
N ILE A 51 12.66 11.02 -5.17
CA ILE A 51 13.19 10.99 -3.80
C ILE A 51 12.87 12.28 -3.07
N GLU A 52 13.10 13.44 -3.69
CA GLU A 52 12.78 14.72 -3.06
C GLU A 52 11.28 14.87 -2.76
N SER A 53 10.41 14.32 -3.62
CA SER A 53 8.96 14.39 -3.46
C SER A 53 8.40 13.44 -2.40
N PHE A 54 9.02 12.28 -2.22
CA PHE A 54 8.47 11.17 -1.41
C PHE A 54 9.34 10.76 -0.22
N LYS A 55 10.39 11.52 0.11
CA LYS A 55 11.24 11.25 1.29
C LYS A 55 10.54 11.61 2.61
N LYS A 56 10.85 10.81 3.64
CA LYS A 56 10.53 11.06 5.05
C LYS A 56 11.76 10.77 5.90
N GLY A 57 12.54 11.80 6.19
CA GLY A 57 13.85 11.64 6.83
C GLY A 57 14.82 10.86 5.93
N SER A 58 15.31 9.72 6.41
CA SER A 58 16.19 8.81 5.65
C SER A 58 15.45 7.73 4.86
N LEU A 59 14.11 7.77 4.85
CA LEU A 59 13.27 6.80 4.16
C LEU A 59 12.59 7.42 2.94
N ILE A 60 12.12 6.59 2.01
CA ILE A 60 11.36 7.00 0.83
C ILE A 60 10.06 6.18 0.78
N ASP A 61 8.94 6.84 0.50
CA ASP A 61 7.69 6.15 0.21
C ASP A 61 7.73 5.53 -1.19
N ILE A 62 7.68 4.20 -1.26
CA ILE A 62 7.73 3.43 -2.50
C ILE A 62 6.34 3.15 -3.08
N PHE A 63 5.28 3.39 -2.31
CA PHE A 63 3.92 3.05 -2.73
C PHE A 63 3.50 3.76 -4.03
N PRO A 64 3.74 5.08 -4.22
CA PRO A 64 3.43 5.75 -5.48
C PRO A 64 4.13 5.13 -6.69
N ALA A 65 5.44 4.84 -6.59
CA ALA A 65 6.19 4.17 -7.66
C ALA A 65 5.64 2.78 -7.96
N ALA A 66 5.33 1.99 -6.93
CA ALA A 66 4.77 0.65 -7.12
C ALA A 66 3.43 0.69 -7.86
N MET A 67 2.52 1.58 -7.45
CA MET A 67 1.17 1.67 -8.03
C MET A 67 1.18 2.29 -9.44
N GLN A 68 1.97 3.34 -9.68
CA GLN A 68 1.91 4.11 -10.91
C GLN A 68 2.88 3.59 -11.99
N GLU A 69 4.05 3.11 -11.59
CA GLU A 69 5.17 2.85 -12.52
C GLU A 69 5.52 1.35 -12.61
N ALA A 70 5.39 0.62 -11.50
CA ALA A 70 5.57 -0.84 -11.48
C ALA A 70 4.32 -1.61 -11.95
N GLY A 71 3.16 -0.96 -12.02
CA GLY A 71 1.90 -1.60 -12.42
C GLY A 71 1.26 -2.44 -11.30
N ALA A 72 1.64 -2.21 -10.04
CA ALA A 72 0.98 -2.86 -8.92
C ALA A 72 -0.47 -2.38 -8.82
N GLU A 73 -1.40 -3.31 -8.58
CA GLU A 73 -2.80 -2.97 -8.37
C GLU A 73 -3.17 -2.92 -6.88
N GLY A 74 -2.29 -3.40 -6.00
CA GLY A 74 -2.51 -3.35 -4.56
C GLY A 74 -1.36 -3.96 -3.76
N PHE A 75 -1.57 -4.01 -2.44
CA PHE A 75 -0.63 -4.57 -1.48
C PHE A 75 -1.33 -5.63 -0.62
N LYS A 76 -0.77 -6.84 -0.59
CA LYS A 76 -1.35 -7.99 0.09
C LYS A 76 -0.25 -8.84 0.70
N ASP A 77 -0.46 -9.30 1.94
CA ASP A 77 0.45 -10.23 2.63
C ASP A 77 1.91 -9.74 2.65
N GLY A 78 2.11 -8.42 2.78
CA GLY A 78 3.44 -7.80 2.87
C GLY A 78 4.12 -7.55 1.53
N GLN A 79 3.43 -7.70 0.40
CA GLN A 79 3.99 -7.52 -0.94
C GLN A 79 3.02 -6.81 -1.91
N PHE A 80 3.57 -6.10 -2.88
CA PHE A 80 2.82 -5.57 -4.02
C PHE A 80 2.40 -6.70 -4.96
N VAL A 81 1.20 -6.62 -5.51
CA VAL A 81 0.61 -7.66 -6.34
C VAL A 81 -0.17 -7.08 -7.51
N ILE A 82 -0.16 -7.80 -8.64
CA ILE A 82 -1.13 -7.63 -9.72
C ILE A 82 -2.22 -8.65 -9.47
N MET A 83 -3.43 -8.19 -9.20
CA MET A 83 -4.56 -9.07 -8.91
C MET A 83 -5.63 -8.89 -9.97
N PRO A 84 -6.26 -9.96 -10.49
CA PRO A 84 -7.38 -9.77 -11.42
C PRO A 84 -8.49 -8.96 -10.78
N LYS A 85 -9.24 -8.17 -11.58
CA LYS A 85 -10.43 -7.42 -11.13
C LYS A 85 -11.38 -8.25 -10.24
N LYS A 86 -11.50 -9.55 -10.47
CA LYS A 86 -12.29 -10.47 -9.66
C LYS A 86 -11.84 -10.48 -8.19
N PHE A 87 -10.54 -10.44 -7.91
CA PHE A 87 -10.03 -10.39 -6.54
C PHE A 87 -10.57 -9.16 -5.79
N TYR A 88 -10.56 -7.99 -6.41
CA TYR A 88 -11.11 -6.77 -5.81
C TYR A 88 -12.62 -6.88 -5.58
N VAL A 89 -13.36 -7.47 -6.52
CA VAL A 89 -14.78 -7.75 -6.35
C VAL A 89 -15.01 -8.68 -5.16
N ASP A 90 -14.21 -9.73 -5.02
CA ASP A 90 -14.29 -10.69 -3.92
C ASP A 90 -13.97 -10.00 -2.57
N GLN A 91 -12.97 -9.12 -2.52
CA GLN A 91 -12.65 -8.30 -1.34
C GLN A 91 -13.80 -7.36 -0.96
N CYS A 92 -14.37 -6.65 -1.94
CA CYS A 92 -15.54 -5.79 -1.72
C CYS A 92 -16.75 -6.59 -1.20
N TYR A 93 -16.98 -7.79 -1.73
CA TYR A 93 -18.04 -8.67 -1.27
C TYR A 93 -17.79 -9.16 0.18
N ALA A 94 -16.56 -9.58 0.50
CA ALA A 94 -16.18 -9.98 1.85
C ALA A 94 -16.34 -8.82 2.86
N MET A 95 -15.90 -7.61 2.50
CA MET A 95 -16.12 -6.41 3.31
C MET A 95 -17.61 -6.11 3.49
N SER A 96 -18.41 -6.18 2.43
CA SER A 96 -19.85 -5.96 2.52
C SER A 96 -20.52 -6.95 3.46
N LYS A 97 -20.11 -8.22 3.42
CA LYS A 97 -20.59 -9.26 4.34
C LYS A 97 -20.16 -9.01 5.79
N GLU A 98 -18.93 -8.54 5.98
CA GLU A 98 -18.44 -8.19 7.31
C GLU A 98 -19.17 -6.97 7.89
N ILE A 99 -19.43 -5.94 7.07
CA ILE A 99 -20.26 -4.79 7.45
C ILE A 99 -21.67 -5.25 7.83
N GLU A 100 -22.32 -6.10 7.02
CA GLU A 100 -23.64 -6.67 7.33
C GLU A 100 -23.64 -7.41 8.68
N ARG A 101 -22.61 -8.24 8.92
CA ARG A 101 -22.43 -8.98 10.18
C ARG A 101 -22.27 -8.03 11.37
N LEU A 102 -21.41 -7.01 11.25
CA LEU A 102 -21.16 -6.02 12.30
C LEU A 102 -22.39 -5.16 12.57
N THR A 103 -23.13 -4.75 11.54
CA THR A 103 -24.40 -4.03 11.69
C THR A 103 -25.43 -4.88 12.43
N ASN A 104 -25.54 -6.17 12.11
CA ASN A 104 -26.44 -7.09 12.81
C ASN A 104 -26.05 -7.28 14.28
N LEU A 105 -24.75 -7.39 14.58
CA LEU A 105 -24.26 -7.44 15.96
C LEU A 105 -24.56 -6.14 16.72
N ASN A 106 -24.36 -5.00 16.07
CA ASN A 106 -24.65 -3.70 16.66
C ASN A 106 -26.14 -3.58 17.02
N ASN A 107 -27.03 -3.97 16.10
CA ASN A 107 -28.48 -4.01 16.32
C ASN A 107 -28.88 -4.99 17.44
N LEU A 108 -28.30 -6.20 17.45
CA LEU A 108 -28.60 -7.24 18.43
C LEU A 108 -28.20 -6.82 19.86
N HIS A 109 -27.04 -6.19 20.00
CA HIS A 109 -26.49 -5.79 21.29
C HIS A 109 -26.81 -4.33 21.66
N ASN A 110 -27.57 -3.62 20.83
CA ASN A 110 -27.98 -2.23 21.02
C ASN A 110 -26.78 -1.31 21.33
N ILE A 111 -25.66 -1.55 20.64
CA ILE A 111 -24.38 -0.85 20.90
C ILE A 111 -24.54 0.60 20.41
N LYS A 112 -24.69 1.54 21.34
CA LYS A 112 -24.83 2.96 20.96
C LYS A 112 -23.57 3.41 20.18
N PRO A 113 -23.72 4.15 19.06
CA PRO A 113 -22.60 4.54 18.19
C PRO A 113 -21.41 5.28 18.81
N ASN A 114 -21.40 5.60 20.10
CA ASN A 114 -20.43 6.52 20.72
C ASN A 114 -19.60 5.91 21.86
N THR A 115 -19.48 4.59 21.99
CA THR A 115 -18.66 4.00 23.08
C THR A 115 -17.14 4.07 22.85
N TYR A 116 -16.66 4.68 21.75
CA TYR A 116 -15.26 5.01 21.52
C TYR A 116 -14.95 6.49 21.82
N GLN A 117 -15.35 7.00 22.98
CA GLN A 117 -14.95 8.35 23.44
C GLN A 117 -13.80 8.35 24.46
N GLY A 118 -13.21 7.20 24.78
CA GLY A 118 -12.09 7.12 25.71
C GLY A 118 -10.90 6.42 25.09
N LEU A 119 -9.98 7.18 24.48
CA LEU A 119 -8.52 6.93 24.38
C LEU A 119 -7.80 8.05 23.58
N ILE A 120 -8.37 9.25 23.56
CA ILE A 120 -7.67 10.44 23.04
C ILE A 120 -7.52 11.40 24.23
N HIS A 121 -6.26 11.56 24.63
CA HIS A 121 -5.67 12.45 25.65
C HIS A 121 -5.49 11.86 27.05
#